data_AF-A0A1X1J0K7-F1
#
_entry.id   AF-A0A1X1J0K7-F1
#
_cell.length_a   1.000
_cell.length_b   1.000
_cell.length_c   1.000
_cell.angle_alpha   90.00
_cell.angle_beta   90.00
_cell.angle_gamma   90.00
#
_symmetry.space_group_name_H-M   'P 1'
#
loop_
_entity.id
_entity.type
_entity.pdbx_description
1 polymer ?
#
loop_
_entity_poly.entity_id
_entity_poly.type
_entity_poly.pdbx_seq_one_letter_code
_entity_poly.pdbx_strand_id
1 'polypeptide(L)'
;MGLFNNQERIYRGQAMKATPSQPVQEIQMIVVYFDGSLESINITFNLEELVKLVSSSFETGTSMNFTSVSPPFSINPRWVKKIIYHTK
;
A
#
# COMPACT_ATOMS: atom_id res chain seq x y z
N MET A 1 -34.36 -25.12 33.33
CA MET A 1 -33.43 -25.70 32.33
C MET A 1 -33.87 -25.12 30.98
N GLY A 2 -33.19 -24.09 30.46
CA GLY A 2 -32.22 -24.19 29.35
C GLY A 2 -32.95 -24.62 28.06
N LEU A 3 -32.97 -23.87 26.95
CA LEU A 3 -31.82 -23.58 26.11
C LEU A 3 -32.09 -22.39 25.14
N PHE A 4 -31.28 -21.34 25.32
CA PHE A 4 -30.67 -20.40 24.35
C PHE A 4 -31.42 -19.94 23.09
N ASN A 5 -31.92 -18.70 23.18
CA ASN A 5 -32.14 -17.80 22.06
C ASN A 5 -30.78 -17.17 21.69
N ASN A 6 -30.23 -17.41 20.50
CA ASN A 6 -28.91 -16.92 20.11
C ASN A 6 -28.89 -16.40 18.65
N GLN A 7 -29.96 -15.73 18.24
CA GLN A 7 -30.02 -15.03 16.93
C GLN A 7 -29.56 -13.57 17.00
N GLU A 8 -29.27 -13.03 18.19
CA GLU A 8 -28.51 -11.78 18.33
C GLU A 8 -27.02 -12.09 18.51
N ARG A 9 -26.41 -12.76 17.53
CA ARG A 9 -24.98 -12.54 17.26
C ARG A 9 -24.87 -11.14 16.66
N ILE A 10 -24.92 -10.20 17.59
CA ILE A 10 -24.57 -8.81 17.53
C ILE A 10 -23.43 -8.63 16.51
N TYR A 11 -23.83 -8.26 15.28
CA TYR A 11 -23.03 -7.66 14.22
C TYR A 11 -22.54 -6.27 14.66
N ARG A 12 -21.93 -6.18 15.85
CA ARG A 12 -21.59 -4.92 16.50
C ARG A 12 -20.24 -5.12 17.16
N GLY A 13 -19.19 -4.72 16.47
CA GLY A 13 -17.88 -4.66 17.13
C GLY A 13 -16.67 -4.60 16.23
N GLN A 14 -16.79 -4.89 14.94
CA GLN A 14 -15.68 -4.68 14.00
C GLN A 14 -16.20 -4.10 12.69
N ALA A 15 -17.01 -3.02 12.79
CA ALA A 15 -16.76 -1.93 11.87
C ALA A 15 -15.35 -1.46 12.23
N MET A 16 -14.34 -2.11 11.62
CA MET A 16 -12.98 -1.60 11.60
C MET A 16 -13.16 -0.15 11.23
N LYS A 17 -12.89 0.76 12.17
CA LYS A 17 -12.74 2.16 11.84
C LYS A 17 -11.66 2.12 10.78
N ALA A 18 -12.06 2.20 9.51
CA ALA A 18 -11.16 2.64 8.48
C ALA A 18 -10.78 4.03 9.00
N THR A 19 -9.62 4.10 9.67
CA THR A 19 -8.90 5.36 9.80
C THR A 19 -9.04 6.01 8.44
N PRO A 20 -9.51 7.27 8.35
CA PRO A 20 -9.69 7.90 7.07
C PRO A 20 -8.34 7.81 6.36
N SER A 21 -8.26 6.87 5.40
CA SER A 21 -7.10 6.68 4.56
C SER A 21 -6.89 8.05 3.96
N GLN A 22 -5.70 8.64 4.14
CA GLN A 22 -5.37 9.94 3.56
C GLN A 22 -5.97 10.07 2.14
N PRO A 23 -6.44 11.25 1.72
CA PRO A 23 -7.00 11.39 0.38
C PRO A 23 -6.01 10.86 -0.65
N VAL A 24 -6.53 10.13 -1.65
CA VAL A 24 -5.69 9.70 -2.78
C VAL A 24 -5.15 10.97 -3.44
N GLN A 25 -3.83 11.04 -3.57
CA GLN A 25 -3.14 12.24 -4.05
C GLN A 25 -2.07 11.88 -5.07
N GLU A 26 -1.62 12.87 -5.82
CA GLU A 26 -0.48 12.72 -6.71
C GLU A 26 0.82 12.65 -5.89
N ILE A 27 1.52 11.54 -6.03
CA ILE A 27 2.79 11.25 -5.38
C ILE A 27 3.81 11.04 -6.48
N GLN A 28 4.89 11.81 -6.43
CA GLN A 28 6.09 11.52 -7.18
C GLN A 28 6.94 10.53 -6.36
N MET A 29 7.03 9.31 -6.85
CA MET A 29 7.83 8.23 -6.30
C MET A 29 9.15 8.16 -7.06
N ILE A 30 10.27 8.38 -6.36
CA ILE A 30 11.61 8.26 -6.93
C ILE A 30 12.23 6.95 -6.43
N VAL A 31 12.46 6.03 -7.36
CA VAL A 31 13.08 4.73 -7.11
C VAL A 31 14.57 4.87 -7.36
N VAL A 32 15.38 4.59 -6.33
CA VAL A 32 16.84 4.57 -6.42
C VAL A 32 17.28 3.12 -6.46
N TYR A 33 17.91 2.71 -7.56
CA TYR A 33 18.41 1.35 -7.74
C TYR A 33 19.85 1.19 -7.23
N PHE A 34 20.28 -0.06 -7.01
CA PHE A 34 21.65 -0.36 -6.56
C PHE A 34 22.73 -0.06 -7.60
N ASP A 35 22.39 -0.05 -8.88
CA ASP A 35 23.28 0.30 -10.00
C ASP A 35 23.49 1.83 -10.14
N GLY A 36 22.80 2.63 -9.32
CA GLY A 36 22.84 4.09 -9.37
C GLY A 36 21.78 4.72 -10.29
N SER A 37 21.00 3.90 -11.00
CA SER A 37 19.88 4.38 -11.81
C SER A 37 18.78 4.99 -10.93
N LEU A 38 18.10 6.00 -11.47
CA LEU A 38 16.98 6.69 -10.85
C LEU A 38 15.77 6.64 -11.77
N GLU A 39 14.61 6.27 -11.23
CA GLU A 39 13.35 6.27 -11.96
C GLU A 39 12.33 7.12 -11.20
N SER A 40 11.68 8.05 -11.90
CA SER A 40 10.67 8.94 -11.34
C SER A 40 9.31 8.57 -11.88
N ILE A 41 8.39 8.22 -11.00
CA ILE A 41 7.06 7.73 -11.33
C ILE A 41 6.03 8.61 -10.64
N ASN A 42 5.14 9.20 -11.42
CA ASN A 42 4.00 9.92 -10.87
C ASN A 42 2.83 8.94 -10.74
N ILE A 43 2.37 8.73 -9.51
CA ILE A 43 1.25 7.84 -9.21
C ILE A 43 0.20 8.59 -8.39
N THR A 44 -1.08 8.30 -8.66
CA THR A 44 -2.18 8.76 -7.83
C THR A 44 -2.50 7.65 -6.84
N PHE A 45 -2.05 7.80 -5.60
CA PHE A 45 -2.16 6.75 -4.57
C PHE A 45 -2.35 7.36 -3.19
N ASN A 46 -2.82 6.56 -2.24
CA ASN A 46 -2.80 6.94 -0.83
C ASN A 46 -1.38 6.73 -0.26
N LEU A 47 -0.77 7.75 0.36
CA LEU A 47 0.62 7.63 0.81
C LEU A 47 0.84 6.53 1.86
N GLU A 48 -0.08 6.35 2.82
CA GLU A 48 0.05 5.28 3.83
C GLU A 48 0.01 3.88 3.21
N GLU A 49 -0.94 3.63 2.31
CA GLU A 49 -1.08 2.36 1.59
C GLU A 49 0.12 2.12 0.66
N LEU A 50 0.64 3.18 0.03
CA LEU A 50 1.86 3.09 -0.78
C LEU A 50 3.04 2.63 0.08
N VAL A 51 3.25 3.28 1.23
CA VAL A 51 4.34 2.96 2.14
C VAL A 51 4.18 1.53 2.68
N LYS A 52 2.96 1.10 3.03
CA LYS A 52 2.71 -0.29 3.45
C LYS A 52 3.05 -1.31 2.36
N LEU A 53 2.62 -1.05 1.12
CA LEU A 53 2.89 -1.91 -0.04
C LEU A 53 4.40 -2.03 -0.28
N VAL A 54 5.11 -0.90 -0.24
CA VAL A 54 6.56 -0.85 -0.43
C VAL A 54 7.29 -1.58 0.70
N SER A 55 6.96 -1.28 1.96
CA SER A 55 7.57 -1.92 3.12
C SER A 55 7.37 -3.44 3.12
N SER A 56 6.13 -3.90 2.87
CA SER A 56 5.82 -5.33 2.77
C SER A 56 6.62 -6.01 1.64
N SER A 57 6.80 -5.31 0.52
CA SER A 57 7.60 -5.82 -0.61
C SER A 57 9.08 -5.94 -0.25
N PHE A 58 9.65 -4.97 0.48
CA PHE A 58 11.03 -5.06 0.97
C PHE A 58 11.24 -6.19 1.99
N GLU A 59 10.29 -6.39 2.90
CA GLU A 59 10.37 -7.46 3.91
C GLU A 59 10.26 -8.85 3.30
N THR A 60 9.34 -9.03 2.36
CA THR A 60 9.04 -10.34 1.75
C THR A 60 9.88 -10.64 0.52
N GLY A 61 10.53 -9.62 -0.06
CA GLY A 61 11.23 -9.71 -1.34
C GLY A 61 10.31 -9.94 -2.53
N THR A 62 8.99 -9.75 -2.37
CA THR A 62 7.98 -9.87 -3.43
C THR A 62 7.88 -8.57 -4.23
N SER A 63 7.47 -8.67 -5.50
CA SER A 63 7.39 -7.49 -6.37
C SER A 63 6.33 -6.49 -5.87
N MET A 64 6.68 -5.21 -5.89
CA MET A 64 5.73 -4.12 -5.73
C MET A 64 4.87 -4.04 -6.99
N ASN A 65 3.58 -4.36 -6.90
CA ASN A 65 2.67 -4.37 -8.04
C ASN A 65 1.75 -3.15 -8.02
N PHE A 66 1.81 -2.35 -9.08
CA PHE A 66 0.97 -1.17 -9.25
C PHE A 66 -0.03 -1.45 -10.38
N THR A 67 -1.16 -2.07 -10.03
CA THR A 67 -2.21 -2.47 -10.99
C THR A 67 -3.26 -1.38 -11.22
N SER A 68 -3.40 -0.44 -10.29
CA SER A 68 -4.37 0.67 -10.35
C SER A 68 -3.88 1.88 -11.15
N VAL A 69 -2.67 1.81 -11.71
CA VAL A 69 -2.06 2.87 -12.53
C VAL A 69 -2.07 2.46 -14.00
N SER A 70 -2.06 3.43 -14.90
CA SER A 70 -2.12 3.19 -16.36
C SER A 70 -0.91 3.83 -17.05
N PRO A 71 -0.01 3.04 -17.67
CA PRO A 71 0.00 1.57 -17.72
C PRO A 71 0.36 0.94 -16.36
N PRO A 72 -0.10 -0.29 -16.07
CA PRO A 72 0.29 -1.02 -14.88
C PRO A 72 1.77 -1.41 -14.96
N PHE A 73 2.46 -1.40 -13.82
CA PHE A 73 3.87 -1.78 -13.74
C PHE A 73 4.18 -2.49 -12.42
N SER A 74 5.33 -3.16 -12.39
CA SER A 74 5.83 -3.83 -11.19
C SER A 74 7.30 -3.53 -10.99
N ILE A 75 7.71 -3.35 -9.73
CA ILE A 75 9.10 -3.10 -9.35
C ILE A 75 9.60 -4.27 -8.51
N ASN A 76 10.75 -4.83 -8.87
CA ASN A 76 11.40 -5.87 -8.08
C ASN A 76 12.23 -5.21 -6.96
N PRO A 77 11.87 -5.38 -5.67
CA PRO A 77 12.54 -4.71 -4.56
C PRO A 77 14.00 -5.12 -4.38
N ARG A 78 14.43 -6.28 -4.92
CA ARG A 78 15.82 -6.75 -4.82
C ARG A 78 16.83 -5.81 -5.49
N TRP A 79 16.38 -5.03 -6.46
CA TRP A 79 17.22 -4.07 -7.19
C TRP A 79 17.12 -2.66 -6.61
N VAL A 80 16.18 -2.42 -5.71
CA VAL A 80 15.89 -1.09 -5.16
C VAL A 80 16.70 -0.87 -3.90
N LYS A 81 17.46 0.22 -3.89
CA LYS A 81 18.25 0.67 -2.74
C LYS A 81 17.40 1.49 -1.76
N LYS A 82 16.57 2.40 -2.26
CA LYS A 82 15.62 3.19 -1.47
C LYS A 82 14.54 3.80 -2.36
N ILE A 83 13.45 4.22 -1.74
CA ILE A 83 12.37 4.98 -2.39
C ILE A 83 12.21 6.31 -1.67
N ILE A 84 12.01 7.38 -2.43
CA ILE A 84 11.75 8.73 -1.93
C ILE A 84 10.35 9.14 -2.41
N TYR A 85 9.56 9.71 -1.52
CA TYR A 85 8.20 10.16 -1.81
C TYR A 85 8.14 11.69 -1.76
N HIS A 86 7.61 12.30 -2.82
CA HIS A 86 7.25 13.71 -2.86
C HIS A 86 5.76 13.83 -3.10
N THR A 87 5.05 14.40 -2.13
CA THR A 87 3.64 14.79 -2.26
C THR A 87 3.57 16.22 -2.79
N LYS A 88 2.71 16.46 -3.78
CA LYS A 88 2.36 17.82 -4.21
C LYS A 88 1.25 18.41 -3.35
#